data_AF-A0A392N9R1-F1
#
_entry.id   AF-A0A392N9R1-F1
#
_cell.length_a   1.000
_cell.length_b   1.000
_cell.length_c   1.000
_cell.angle_alpha   90.00
_cell.angle_beta   90.00
_cell.angle_gamma   90.00
#
_symmetry.space_group_name_H-M   'P 1'
#
loop_
_entity.id
_entity.type
_entity.pdbx_description
1 polymer ?
#
loop_
_entity_poly.entity_id
_entity_poly.type
_entity_poly.pdbx_seq_one_letter_code
_entity_poly.pdbx_strand_id
1 'polypeptide(L)' 'MLEASSSQFRNAAAQLRALNPGMELNTECLEEEKEVRDGQVVTPPPEENENEY' A
#
# COMPACT_ATOMS: atom_id res chain seq x y z
N MET A 1 1.77 1.98 19.38
CA MET A 1 0.72 1.87 18.35
C MET A 1 1.34 1.72 16.96
N LEU A 2 2.26 2.61 16.57
CA LEU A 2 2.99 2.53 15.28
C LEU A 2 3.74 1.20 15.05
N GLU A 3 4.42 0.66 16.05
CA GLU A 3 5.11 -0.63 15.92
C GLU A 3 4.17 -1.82 15.72
N ALA A 4 2.98 -1.77 16.33
CA ALA A 4 1.96 -2.80 16.14
C ALA A 4 1.37 -2.74 14.72
N SER A 5 1.10 -1.53 14.21
CA SER A 5 0.66 -1.31 12.81
C SER A 5 1.72 -1.76 11.80
N SER A 6 3.00 -1.47 12.05
CA SER A 6 4.12 -1.93 11.21
C SER A 6 4.23 -3.47 11.21
N SER A 7 4.05 -4.10 12.37
CA SER A 7 4.09 -5.56 12.50
C SER A 7 2.91 -6.23 11.78
N GLN A 8 1.71 -5.68 11.88
CA GLN A 8 0.52 -6.16 11.17
C GLN A 8 0.69 -6.06 9.65
N PHE A 9 1.22 -4.93 9.17
CA PHE A 9 1.51 -4.72 7.76
C PHE A 9 2.49 -5.77 7.21
N ARG A 10 3.62 -5.98 7.90
CA ARG A 10 4.60 -7.00 7.53
C ARG A 10 4.00 -8.40 7.53
N ASN A 11 3.13 -8.70 8.49
CA ASN A 11 2.44 -9.98 8.56
C ASN A 11 1.50 -10.19 7.36
N ALA A 12 0.70 -9.18 6.98
CA ALA A 12 -0.16 -9.24 5.80
C ALA A 12 0.66 -9.44 4.51
N ALA A 13 1.76 -8.70 4.34
CA ALA A 13 2.65 -8.87 3.20
C ALA A 13 3.26 -10.28 3.14
N ALA A 14 3.66 -10.86 4.28
CA ALA A 14 4.17 -12.22 4.34
C ALA A 14 3.10 -13.27 3.97
N GLN A 15 1.86 -13.11 4.43
CA GLN A 15 0.76 -13.99 4.06
C GLN A 15 0.46 -13.93 2.57
N LEU A 16 0.43 -12.73 1.98
CA LEU A 16 0.24 -12.56 0.53
C LEU A 16 1.35 -13.25 -0.27
N ARG A 17 2.61 -13.18 0.16
CA ARG A 17 3.71 -13.89 -0.51
C ARG A 17 3.54 -15.40 -0.43
N ALA A 18 3.13 -15.92 0.73
CA ALA A 18 2.93 -17.34 0.94
C ALA A 18 1.77 -17.90 0.08
N LEU A 19 0.70 -17.12 -0.10
CA LEU A 19 -0.47 -17.51 -0.89
C LEU A 19 -0.27 -17.41 -2.41
N ASN A 20 0.74 -16.65 -2.86
CA ASN A 20 1.02 -16.44 -4.28
C ASN A 20 2.42 -16.99 -4.66
N PRO A 21 2.67 -18.30 -4.53
CA PRO A 21 3.97 -18.88 -4.88
C PRO A 21 4.26 -18.70 -6.37
N GLY A 22 5.44 -18.16 -6.69
CA GLY A 22 5.87 -17.92 -8.07
C GLY A 22 5.49 -16.55 -8.65
N MET A 23 4.81 -15.70 -7.89
CA MET A 23 4.59 -14.29 -8.24
C MET A 23 5.48 -13.39 -7.38
N GLU A 24 6.13 -12.42 -8.02
CA GLU A 24 6.84 -11.37 -7.32
C GLU A 24 5.85 -10.29 -6.90
N LEU A 25 5.64 -10.12 -5.59
CA LEU A 25 4.83 -9.02 -5.09
C LEU A 25 5.62 -7.72 -5.20
N ASN A 26 5.07 -6.75 -5.91
CA ASN A 26 5.59 -5.39 -5.88
C ASN A 26 5.41 -4.82 -4.46
N THR A 27 6.52 -4.51 -3.80
CA THR A 27 6.55 -3.89 -2.48
C THR A 27 7.24 -2.52 -2.50
N GLU A 28 7.41 -1.93 -3.67
CA GLU A 28 7.91 -0.56 -3.81
C GLU A 28 6.88 0.43 -3.27
N CYS A 29 7.37 1.52 -2.66
CA CYS A 29 6.56 2.62 -2.14
C CYS A 29 5.46 2.22 -1.14
N LEU A 30 5.58 1.08 -0.45
CA LEU A 30 4.64 0.68 0.62
C LEU A 30 4.64 1.63 1.83
N GLU A 31 5.64 2.51 1.91
CA GLU A 31 5.77 3.57 2.90
C GLU A 31 5.08 4.89 2.49
N GLU A 32 4.63 4.98 1.23
CA GLU A 32 3.91 6.12 0.69
C GLU A 32 2.43 5.78 0.49
N GLU A 33 1.58 6.82 0.47
CA GLU A 33 0.20 6.66 0.07
C GLU A 33 0.13 6.42 -1.45
N LYS A 34 -0.39 5.26 -1.82
CA LYS A 34 -0.59 4.82 -3.20
C LYS A 34 -1.97 4.21 -3.34
N GLU A 35 -2.53 4.26 -4.54
CA GLU A 35 -3.75 3.57 -4.90
C GLU A 35 -3.54 2.64 -6.10
N VAL A 36 -4.40 1.63 -6.26
CA VAL A 36 -4.40 0.76 -7.43
C VAL A 36 -5.46 1.23 -8.40
N ARG A 37 -5.05 1.69 -9.58
CA ARG A 37 -5.93 2.14 -10.67
C ARG A 37 -5.57 1.38 -11.94
N ASP A 38 -6.55 0.73 -12.57
CA ASP A 38 -6.36 -0.09 -13.78
C ASP A 38 -5.25 -1.16 -13.64
N GLY A 39 -5.09 -1.72 -12.44
CA GLY A 39 -4.05 -2.71 -12.13
C GLY A 39 -2.63 -2.13 -11.97
N GLN A 40 -2.47 -0.81 -11.96
CA GLN A 40 -1.21 -0.13 -11.71
C GLN A 40 -1.24 0.59 -10.35
N VAL A 41 -0.10 0.58 -9.66
CA VAL A 41 0.10 1.36 -8.45
C VAL A 41 0.44 2.79 -8.85
N VAL A 42 -0.39 3.75 -8.46
CA VAL A 42 -0.22 5.17 -8.81
C VAL A 42 -0.26 6.03 -7.55
N THR A 43 0.37 7.21 -7.61
CA THR A 43 0.17 8.24 -6.59
C THR A 43 -1.25 8.79 -6.75
N PRO A 44 -2.08 8.82 -5.68
CA PRO A 44 -3.40 9.42 -5.77
C PRO A 44 -3.29 10.90 -6.17
N PRO A 45 -4.33 11.46 -6.81
CA PRO A 45 -4.38 12.90 -7.05
C PRO A 45 -4.26 13.63 -5.70
N PRO A 46 -3.62 14.81 -5.66
CA PRO A 46 -3.63 15.62 -4.45
C PRO A 46 -5.08 15.85 -4.04
N GLU A 47 -5.39 15.70 -2.75
CA GLU A 47 -6.72 16.03 -2.24
C GLU A 47 -7.05 17.47 -2.68
N GLU A 48 -8.13 17.64 -3.44
CA GLU A 48 -8.70 18.97 -3.67
C GLU A 48 -9.08 19.49 -2.29
N ASN A 49 -8.40 20.54 -1.83
CA ASN A 49 -8.73 21.16 -0.56
C ASN A 49 -10.16 21.72 -0.68
N GLU A 50 -11.18 20.96 -0.30
CA GLU A 50 -12.59 21.39 -0.26
C GLU A 50 -12.84 22.51 0.78
N ASN A 51 -11.78 23.03 1.41
CA ASN A 51 -11.82 24.09 2.40
C ASN A 51 -10.96 25.29 1.98
N GLU A 52 -11.29 25.89 0.84
CA GLU A 52 -10.90 27.27 0.54
C GLU A 52 -12.16 28.14 0.50
N TYR A 53 -12.71 28.44 1.69
CA TYR A 53 -13.74 29.44 1.93
C TYR A 53 -13.37 30.30 3.13
#